data_AF-A0A3D5THV7-F1
#
_entry.id   AF-A0A3D5THV7-F1
#
_cell.length_a   1.000
_cell.length_b   1.000
_cell.length_c   1.000
_cell.angle_alpha   90.00
_cell.angle_beta   90.00
_cell.angle_gamma   90.00
#
_symmetry.space_group_name_H-M   'P 1'
#
loop_
_entity.id
_entity.type
_entity.pdbx_description
1 polymer ?
#
loop_
_entity_poly.entity_id
_entity_poly.type
_entity_poly.pdbx_seq_one_letter_code
_entity_poly.pdbx_strand_id
1 'polypeptide(L)'
;MQQNEKMFEEIYQAFLRTYRNQATRKDTANYLSSVYAMYKPSTYMRYLDSFLHMMDGTQFASVVPINLSVYLLQCIERDFGVSALQQALLAEKQHIQYYYDVCGSASNGLRTALQALASQHDLQIDFSAPY
;
A
#
# COMPACT_ATOMS: atom_id res chain seq x y z
N MET A 1 4.50 13.55 -15.23
CA MET A 1 3.73 12.32 -14.90
C MET A 1 4.56 11.05 -15.03
N GLN A 2 5.44 10.89 -16.04
CA GLN A 2 6.27 9.67 -16.25
C GLN A 2 7.28 9.32 -15.12
N GLN A 3 7.80 10.30 -14.39
CA GLN A 3 8.87 10.06 -13.40
C GLN A 3 8.39 9.38 -12.12
N ASN A 4 7.15 9.64 -11.69
CA ASN A 4 6.58 9.03 -10.48
C ASN A 4 6.19 7.56 -10.72
N GLU A 5 5.75 7.24 -11.92
CA GLU A 5 5.31 5.89 -12.29
C GLU A 5 6.49 4.91 -12.34
N LYS A 6 7.61 5.30 -12.95
CA LYS A 6 8.84 4.48 -12.93
C LYS A 6 9.34 4.21 -11.51
N MET A 7 9.34 5.24 -10.66
CA MET A 7 9.73 5.08 -9.26
C MET A 7 8.80 4.12 -8.51
N PHE A 8 7.48 4.24 -8.70
CA PHE A 8 6.52 3.35 -8.05
C PHE A 8 6.64 1.91 -8.56
N GLU A 9 6.87 1.68 -9.85
CA GLU A 9 7.14 0.35 -10.40
C GLU A 9 8.41 -0.25 -9.76
N GLU A 10 9.51 0.52 -9.66
CA GLU A 10 10.74 0.01 -9.03
C GLU A 10 10.56 -0.28 -7.52
N ILE A 11 9.78 0.54 -6.80
CA ILE A 11 9.40 0.29 -5.41
C ILE A 11 8.61 -1.02 -5.32
N TYR A 12 7.57 -1.19 -6.16
CA TYR A 12 6.75 -2.39 -6.20
C TYR A 12 7.60 -3.63 -6.48
N GLN A 13 8.46 -3.60 -7.50
CA GLN A 13 9.33 -4.74 -7.85
C GLN A 13 10.33 -5.08 -6.73
N ALA A 14 10.79 -4.10 -5.95
CA ALA A 14 11.64 -4.35 -4.79
C ALA A 14 10.84 -4.98 -3.63
N PHE A 15 9.60 -4.53 -3.42
CA PHE A 15 8.70 -5.11 -2.42
C PHE A 15 8.30 -6.55 -2.79
N LEU A 16 7.96 -6.80 -4.05
CA LEU A 16 7.60 -8.10 -4.58
C LEU A 16 8.73 -9.12 -4.42
N ARG A 17 9.98 -8.72 -4.65
CA ARG A 17 11.17 -9.55 -4.38
C ARG A 17 11.26 -9.93 -2.91
N THR A 18 10.95 -9.01 -2.00
CA THR A 18 10.91 -9.32 -0.56
C THR A 18 9.79 -10.30 -0.24
N TYR A 19 8.57 -10.06 -0.73
CA TYR A 19 7.41 -10.94 -0.53
C TYR A 19 7.67 -12.37 -1.02
N ARG A 20 8.42 -12.51 -2.13
CA ARG A 20 8.84 -13.81 -2.67
C ARG A 20 10.06 -14.42 -1.97
N ASN A 21 10.50 -13.86 -0.84
CA ASN A 21 11.68 -14.28 -0.09
C ASN A 21 13.00 -14.23 -0.90
N GLN A 22 13.08 -13.37 -1.91
CA GLN A 22 14.25 -13.18 -2.77
C GLN A 22 15.17 -12.05 -2.31
N ALA A 23 14.71 -11.22 -1.36
CA ALA A 23 15.46 -10.16 -0.73
C ALA A 23 15.02 -9.99 0.74
N THR A 24 15.91 -9.51 1.60
CA THR A 24 15.53 -9.16 2.97
C THR A 24 14.90 -7.77 3.02
N ARG A 25 14.10 -7.49 4.05
CA ARG A 25 13.54 -6.14 4.29
C ARG A 25 14.62 -5.06 4.32
N LYS A 26 15.77 -5.38 4.96
CA LYS A 26 16.91 -4.47 5.10
C LYS A 26 17.54 -4.17 3.75
N ASP A 27 17.76 -5.20 2.92
CA ASP A 27 18.39 -5.03 1.61
C ASP A 27 17.50 -4.22 0.67
N THR A 28 16.20 -4.52 0.65
CA THR A 28 15.21 -3.78 -0.13
C THR A 28 15.17 -2.30 0.25
N ALA A 29 15.11 -1.99 1.55
CA ALA A 29 15.07 -0.62 2.03
C ALA A 29 16.37 0.15 1.73
N ASN A 30 17.52 -0.49 1.91
CA ASN A 30 18.82 0.10 1.58
C ASN A 30 18.92 0.37 0.07
N TYR A 31 18.55 -0.59 -0.77
CA TYR A 31 18.51 -0.44 -2.22
C TYR A 31 17.65 0.76 -2.63
N LEU A 32 16.39 0.82 -2.19
CA LEU A 32 15.48 1.90 -2.54
C LEU A 32 15.98 3.27 -2.05
N SER A 33 16.58 3.33 -0.86
CA SER A 33 17.18 4.57 -0.37
C SER A 33 18.41 5.04 -1.16
N SER A 34 19.14 4.10 -1.77
CA SER A 34 20.33 4.42 -2.57
C SER A 34 19.97 4.93 -3.97
N VAL A 35 18.88 4.42 -4.55
CA VAL A 35 18.36 4.83 -5.86
C VAL A 35 17.49 6.08 -5.75
N TYR A 36 16.64 6.12 -4.73
CA TYR A 36 15.67 7.19 -4.47
C TYR A 36 15.91 7.78 -3.08
N ALA A 37 16.83 8.73 -3.00
CA ALA A 37 17.22 9.43 -1.77
C ALA A 37 16.13 10.34 -1.14
N MET A 38 14.87 10.20 -1.57
CA MET A 38 13.72 10.92 -1.04
C MET A 38 13.37 10.48 0.38
N TYR A 39 13.55 9.19 0.68
CA TYR A 39 13.20 8.62 1.99
C TYR A 39 14.38 7.85 2.59
N LYS A 40 14.46 7.87 3.92
CA LYS A 40 15.40 7.04 4.68
C LYS A 40 15.03 5.56 4.54
N PRO A 41 15.99 4.63 4.68
CA PRO A 41 15.70 3.19 4.69
C PRO A 41 14.54 2.81 5.63
N SER A 42 14.46 3.41 6.82
CA SER A 42 13.39 3.13 7.78
C SER A 42 11.99 3.47 7.27
N THR A 43 11.86 4.48 6.41
CA THR A 43 10.58 4.81 5.77
C THR A 43 10.22 3.78 4.70
N TYR A 44 11.19 3.35 3.87
CA TYR A 44 10.95 2.27 2.91
C TYR A 44 10.62 0.94 3.58
N MET A 45 11.23 0.63 4.74
CA MET A 45 10.83 -0.53 5.54
C MET A 45 9.37 -0.44 6.00
N ARG A 46 8.92 0.73 6.49
CA ARG A 46 7.53 0.92 6.88
C ARG A 46 6.56 0.72 5.71
N TYR A 47 6.90 1.23 4.52
CA TYR A 47 6.06 1.05 3.33
C TYR A 47 6.06 -0.41 2.85
N LEU A 48 7.21 -1.09 2.93
CA LEU A 48 7.31 -2.52 2.65
C LEU A 48 6.45 -3.33 3.63
N ASP A 49 6.51 -3.03 4.93
CA ASP A 49 5.69 -3.72 5.92
C ASP A 49 4.20 -3.47 5.67
N SER A 50 3.78 -2.25 5.33
CA SER A 50 2.40 -1.97 4.88
C SER A 50 2.01 -2.82 3.66
N PHE A 51 2.88 -2.94 2.66
CA PHE A 51 2.63 -3.80 1.50
C PHE A 51 2.47 -5.28 1.88
N LEU A 52 3.31 -5.80 2.78
CA LEU A 52 3.18 -7.18 3.26
C LEU A 52 1.85 -7.39 4.01
N HIS A 53 1.45 -6.42 4.84
CA HIS A 53 0.15 -6.42 5.50
C HIS A 53 -1.03 -6.38 4.50
N MET A 54 -0.90 -5.63 3.41
CA MET A 54 -1.87 -5.65 2.31
C MET A 54 -1.98 -7.05 1.68
N MET A 55 -0.85 -7.69 1.38
CA MET A 55 -0.83 -9.06 0.84
C MET A 55 -1.49 -10.08 1.80
N ASP A 56 -1.34 -9.87 3.11
CA ASP A 56 -1.90 -10.76 4.13
C ASP A 56 -3.33 -10.37 4.56
N GLY A 57 -3.86 -9.22 4.12
CA GLY A 57 -5.16 -8.70 4.52
C GLY A 57 -5.25 -8.23 5.99
N THR A 58 -4.13 -7.82 6.59
CA THR A 58 -4.03 -7.50 8.02
C THR A 58 -3.80 -6.01 8.28
N GLN A 59 -4.19 -5.54 9.47
CA GLN A 59 -4.01 -4.15 9.90
C GLN A 59 -2.54 -3.72 9.89
N PHE A 60 -2.27 -2.49 9.44
CA PHE A 60 -0.97 -1.83 9.58
C PHE A 60 -1.10 -0.39 10.09
N ALA A 61 -0.04 0.12 10.72
CA ALA A 61 -0.04 1.44 11.37
C ALA A 61 0.60 2.55 10.53
N SER A 62 1.46 2.20 9.58
CA SER A 62 2.25 3.17 8.82
C SER A 62 1.41 3.87 7.76
N VAL A 63 1.44 5.21 7.77
CA VAL A 63 0.83 6.01 6.70
C VAL A 63 1.68 5.91 5.43
N VAL A 64 1.09 5.36 4.37
CA VAL A 64 1.68 5.29 3.03
C VAL A 64 1.12 6.46 2.20
N PRO A 65 1.94 7.14 1.36
CA PRO A 65 1.42 8.15 0.45
C PRO A 65 0.31 7.57 -0.43
N ILE A 66 -0.83 8.29 -0.55
CA ILE A 66 -2.03 7.82 -1.27
C ILE A 66 -1.70 7.29 -2.66
N ASN A 67 -0.90 8.04 -3.43
CA ASN A 67 -0.54 7.64 -4.80
C ASN A 67 0.26 6.33 -4.84
N LEU A 68 1.10 6.06 -3.83
CA LEU A 68 1.84 4.81 -3.73
C LEU A 68 0.91 3.66 -3.30
N SER A 69 0.06 3.88 -2.30
CA SER A 69 -0.94 2.88 -1.86
C SER A 69 -1.83 2.42 -3.02
N VAL A 70 -2.43 3.37 -3.75
CA VAL A 70 -3.28 3.08 -4.92
C VAL A 70 -2.50 2.30 -5.99
N TYR A 71 -1.26 2.71 -6.27
CA TYR A 71 -0.42 2.02 -7.25
C TYR A 71 -0.09 0.58 -6.83
N LEU A 72 0.23 0.36 -5.55
CA LEU A 72 0.47 -0.98 -5.01
C LEU A 72 -0.77 -1.87 -5.15
N LEU A 73 -1.97 -1.35 -4.83
CA LEU A 73 -3.23 -2.08 -4.97
C LEU A 73 -3.52 -2.50 -6.42
N GLN A 74 -3.29 -1.59 -7.38
CA GLN A 74 -3.41 -1.89 -8.81
C GLN A 74 -2.42 -2.97 -9.26
N CYS A 75 -1.18 -2.95 -8.74
CA CYS A 75 -0.21 -4.00 -9.05
C CYS A 75 -0.59 -5.34 -8.39
N ILE A 76 -1.14 -5.33 -7.17
CA ILE A 76 -1.65 -6.53 -6.49
C ILE A 76 -2.78 -7.16 -7.32
N GLU A 77 -3.73 -6.34 -7.79
CA GLU A 77 -4.80 -6.80 -8.68
C GLU A 77 -4.23 -7.41 -9.96
N ARG A 78 -3.32 -6.70 -10.63
CA ARG A 78 -2.69 -7.14 -11.88
C ARG A 78 -1.96 -8.49 -11.74
N ASP A 79 -1.21 -8.66 -10.65
CA ASP A 79 -0.27 -9.79 -10.52
C ASP A 79 -0.83 -10.96 -9.70
N PHE A 80 -1.85 -10.73 -8.87
CA PHE A 80 -2.45 -11.74 -7.97
C PHE A 80 -3.98 -11.85 -8.08
N GLY A 81 -4.62 -10.99 -8.87
CA GLY A 81 -6.05 -11.02 -9.14
C GLY A 81 -6.93 -10.30 -8.13
N VAL A 82 -8.22 -10.24 -8.43
CA VAL A 82 -9.23 -9.48 -7.68
C VAL A 82 -9.39 -9.96 -6.23
N SER A 83 -9.21 -11.25 -5.95
CA SER A 83 -9.28 -11.77 -4.57
C SER A 83 -8.16 -11.22 -3.68
N ALA A 84 -6.94 -11.08 -4.23
CA ALA A 84 -5.82 -10.47 -3.50
C ALA A 84 -6.05 -8.96 -3.31
N LEU A 85 -6.59 -8.28 -4.33
CA LEU A 85 -7.02 -6.89 -4.20
C LEU A 85 -8.04 -6.71 -3.08
N GLN A 86 -9.03 -7.60 -2.98
CA GLN A 86 -10.05 -7.54 -1.93
C GLN A 86 -9.40 -7.65 -0.53
N GLN A 87 -8.44 -8.56 -0.35
CA GLN A 87 -7.69 -8.67 0.91
C GLN A 87 -6.90 -7.40 1.22
N ALA A 88 -6.20 -6.85 0.23
CA ALA A 88 -5.44 -5.62 0.39
C ALA A 88 -6.32 -4.41 0.73
N LEU A 89 -7.52 -4.31 0.14
CA LEU A 89 -8.51 -3.29 0.49
C LEU A 89 -9.03 -3.44 1.92
N LEU A 90 -9.18 -4.68 2.42
CA LEU A 90 -9.55 -4.92 3.83
C LEU A 90 -8.42 -4.50 4.79
N ALA A 91 -7.16 -4.70 4.42
CA ALA A 91 -6.02 -4.21 5.20
C ALA A 91 -6.01 -2.67 5.28
N GLU A 92 -6.22 -1.99 4.16
CA GLU A 92 -6.36 -0.53 4.10
C GLU A 92 -7.56 -0.02 4.91
N LYS A 93 -8.68 -0.74 4.87
CA LYS A 93 -9.86 -0.41 5.70
C LYS A 93 -9.52 -0.45 7.20
N GLN A 94 -8.81 -1.50 7.63
CA GLN A 94 -8.32 -1.63 9.01
C GLN A 94 -7.30 -0.52 9.36
N HIS A 95 -6.41 -0.17 8.44
CA HIS A 95 -5.48 0.94 8.61
C HIS A 95 -6.19 2.27 8.84
N ILE A 96 -7.22 2.58 8.05
CA ILE A 96 -7.97 3.83 8.18
C ILE A 96 -8.68 3.91 9.52
N GLN A 97 -9.34 2.82 9.96
CA GLN A 97 -9.94 2.76 11.31
C GLN A 97 -8.88 3.01 12.39
N TYR A 98 -7.77 2.27 12.35
CA TYR A 98 -6.69 2.42 13.32
C TYR A 98 -6.16 3.87 13.37
N TYR A 99 -5.93 4.47 12.20
CA TYR A 99 -5.39 5.82 12.13
C TYR A 99 -6.38 6.87 12.64
N TYR A 100 -7.68 6.65 12.40
CA TYR A 100 -8.75 7.45 13.00
C TYR A 100 -8.76 7.33 14.52
N ASP A 101 -8.70 6.12 15.07
CA ASP A 101 -8.71 5.89 16.52
C ASP A 101 -7.51 6.56 17.22
N VAL A 102 -6.36 6.61 16.55
CA VAL A 102 -5.12 7.18 17.09
C VAL A 102 -5.09 8.71 17.01
N CYS A 103 -5.54 9.32 15.92
CA CYS A 103 -5.35 10.77 15.71
C CYS A 103 -6.58 11.54 15.18
N GLY A 104 -7.73 10.89 15.06
CA GLY A 104 -8.98 11.48 14.57
C GLY A 104 -8.98 11.81 13.08
N SER A 105 -7.97 11.36 12.32
CA SER A 105 -7.91 11.61 10.88
C SER A 105 -8.82 10.66 10.12
N ALA A 106 -9.80 11.20 9.41
CA ALA A 106 -10.72 10.42 8.60
C ALA A 106 -10.12 9.90 7.28
N SER A 107 -8.87 10.26 6.93
CA SER A 107 -8.19 9.82 5.70
C SER A 107 -9.02 9.97 4.40
N ASN A 108 -9.78 11.07 4.28
CA ASN A 108 -10.77 11.28 3.22
C ASN A 108 -10.23 11.03 1.80
N GLY A 109 -9.02 11.54 1.49
CA GLY A 109 -8.42 11.36 0.17
C GLY A 109 -8.13 9.89 -0.17
N LEU A 110 -7.63 9.12 0.80
CA LEU A 110 -7.41 7.69 0.65
C LEU A 110 -8.73 6.96 0.48
N ARG A 111 -9.71 7.21 1.36
CA ARG A 111 -11.04 6.60 1.30
C ARG A 111 -11.73 6.78 -0.05
N THR A 112 -11.68 7.99 -0.61
CA THR A 112 -12.24 8.26 -1.95
C THR A 112 -11.56 7.41 -3.03
N ALA A 113 -10.23 7.29 -2.99
CA ALA A 113 -9.49 6.49 -3.96
C ALA A 113 -9.79 4.98 -3.81
N LEU A 114 -9.86 4.49 -2.58
CA LEU A 114 -10.19 3.08 -2.29
C LEU A 114 -11.63 2.73 -2.64
N GLN A 115 -12.58 3.66 -2.41
CA GLN A 115 -13.98 3.47 -2.81
C GLN A 115 -14.10 3.35 -4.32
N ALA A 116 -13.39 4.20 -5.07
CA ALA A 116 -13.39 4.14 -6.54
C ALA A 116 -12.83 2.79 -7.03
N LEU A 117 -11.73 2.32 -6.44
CA LEU A 117 -11.13 1.04 -6.80
C LEU A 117 -12.06 -0.13 -6.45
N ALA A 118 -12.66 -0.15 -5.25
CA ALA A 118 -13.63 -1.19 -4.88
C ALA A 118 -14.82 -1.25 -5.85
N SER A 119 -15.36 -0.08 -6.23
CA SER A 119 -16.47 0.02 -7.18
C SER A 119 -16.10 -0.43 -8.59
N GLN A 120 -14.87 -0.22 -9.05
CA GLN A 120 -14.40 -0.68 -10.37
C GLN A 120 -14.39 -2.20 -10.51
N HIS A 121 -14.31 -2.93 -9.39
CA HIS A 121 -14.24 -4.40 -9.37
C HIS A 121 -15.47 -5.04 -8.71
N ASP A 122 -16.57 -4.30 -8.56
CA ASP A 122 -17.82 -4.75 -7.91
C ASP A 122 -17.61 -5.32 -6.50
N LEU A 123 -16.58 -4.85 -5.79
CA LEU A 123 -16.25 -5.32 -4.44
C LEU A 123 -17.16 -4.64 -3.41
N GLN A 124 -17.82 -5.46 -2.59
CA GLN A 124 -18.71 -5.02 -1.51
C GLN A 124 -17.94 -4.55 -0.27
N ILE A 125 -17.05 -3.56 -0.44
CA ILE A 125 -16.30 -2.91 0.63
C ILE A 125 -16.67 -1.43 0.66
N ASP A 126 -17.27 -1.02 1.77
CA ASP A 126 -17.66 0.37 1.98
C ASP A 126 -16.54 1.18 2.67
N PHE A 127 -16.12 2.27 2.02
CA PHE A 127 -15.22 3.29 2.54
C PHE A 127 -15.91 4.65 2.71
N SER A 128 -17.23 4.75 2.53
CA SER A 128 -18.00 6.01 2.53
C SER A 128 -18.41 6.50 3.93
N ALA A 129 -18.49 5.62 4.92
CA ALA A 129 -18.78 5.99 6.31
C ALA A 129 -17.53 6.59 7.01
N PRO A 130 -17.65 7.75 7.69
CA PRO A 130 -16.63 8.17 8.64
C PRO A 130 -16.56 7.19 9.81
N TYR A 131 -15.33 6.90 10.22
CA TYR A 131 -15.04 6.19 11.46
C TYR A 131 -15.23 7.11 12.66
#